data_AF-A0A7C6EA76-F1
#
_entry.id   AF-A0A7C6EA76-F1
#
_cell.length_a   1.000
_cell.length_b   1.000
_cell.length_c   1.000
_cell.angle_alpha   90.00
_cell.angle_beta   90.00
_cell.angle_gamma   90.00
#
_symmetry.space_group_name_H-M   'P 1'
#
loop_
_entity.id
_entity.type
_entity.pdbx_description
1 polymer ?
#
loop_
_entity_poly.entity_id
_entity_poly.type
_entity_poly.pdbx_seq_one_letter_code
_entity_poly.pdbx_strand_id
1 'polypeptide(L)'
;MRTAFTKQVELENAIKDVIGNAGVPTYMNISYLNFSREIAGLHRHYSGDELNQRLESVMAKWLERKLDKTILGKNKKSRAWTPCF
;
A
#
# COMPACT_ATOMS: atom_id res chain seq x y z
N MET A 1 20.69 -13.80 2.30
CA MET A 1 19.69 -12.96 3.02
C MET A 1 19.70 -11.48 2.58
N ARG A 2 19.90 -11.15 1.28
CA ARG A 2 19.96 -9.75 0.80
C ARG A 2 18.73 -9.28 0.02
N THR A 3 17.80 -10.18 -0.29
CA THR A 3 16.72 -9.96 -1.26
C THR A 3 15.44 -9.35 -0.67
N ALA A 4 15.14 -9.57 0.61
CA ALA A 4 13.92 -9.07 1.23
C ALA A 4 13.99 -7.57 1.58
N PHE A 5 15.17 -7.09 2.00
CA PHE A 5 15.38 -5.69 2.35
C PHE A 5 15.30 -4.76 1.13
N THR A 6 15.92 -5.16 0.01
CA THR A 6 15.90 -4.38 -1.24
C THR A 6 14.49 -4.22 -1.80
N LYS A 7 13.68 -5.30 -1.79
CA LYS A 7 12.29 -5.24 -2.24
C LYS A 7 11.42 -4.31 -1.39
N GLN A 8 11.69 -4.20 -0.10
CA GLN A 8 10.97 -3.27 0.77
C GLN A 8 11.34 -1.81 0.47
N VAL A 9 12.63 -1.52 0.24
CA VAL A 9 13.09 -0.17 -0.10
C VAL A 9 12.56 0.29 -1.47
N GLU A 10 12.61 -0.59 -2.48
CA GLU A 10 12.05 -0.32 -3.81
C GLU A 10 10.54 -0.04 -3.73
N LEU A 11 9.82 -0.85 -2.94
CA LEU A 11 8.40 -0.65 -2.69
C LEU A 11 8.11 0.70 -2.02
N GLU A 12 8.85 1.03 -0.96
CA GLU A 12 8.68 2.30 -0.25
C GLU A 12 8.99 3.49 -1.14
N ASN A 13 9.98 3.39 -2.03
CA ASN A 13 10.28 4.44 -3.01
C ASN A 13 9.16 4.59 -4.04
N ALA A 14 8.65 3.48 -4.60
CA ALA A 14 7.50 3.53 -5.52
C ALA A 14 6.25 4.15 -4.88
N ILE A 15 5.99 3.86 -3.60
CA ILE A 15 4.88 4.45 -2.84
C ILE A 15 5.13 5.95 -2.60
N LYS A 16 6.35 6.34 -2.24
CA LYS A 16 6.71 7.76 -2.07
C LYS A 16 6.52 8.55 -3.37
N ASP A 17 6.84 7.95 -4.52
CA ASP A 17 6.60 8.58 -5.82
C ASP A 17 5.11 8.78 -6.10
N VAL A 18 4.28 7.77 -5.83
CA VAL A 18 2.81 7.89 -6.00
C VAL A 18 2.22 8.97 -5.08
N ILE A 19 2.70 9.04 -3.83
CA ILE A 19 2.25 10.03 -2.84
C ILE A 19 2.73 11.44 -3.22
N GLY A 20 4.00 11.58 -3.58
CA GLY A 20 4.60 12.86 -3.97
C GLY A 20 3.94 13.46 -5.22
N ASN A 21 3.68 12.63 -6.23
CA ASN A 21 2.98 13.05 -7.45
C ASN A 21 1.49 13.37 -7.23
N ALA A 22 0.90 12.93 -6.12
CA ALA A 22 -0.50 13.19 -5.80
C ALA A 22 -0.71 14.48 -4.99
N GLY A 23 0.34 15.26 -4.71
CA GLY A 23 0.25 16.52 -3.98
C GLY A 23 -0.16 16.36 -2.51
N VAL A 24 0.10 15.18 -1.94
CA VAL A 24 -0.23 14.87 -0.55
C VAL A 24 0.63 15.70 0.40
N PRO A 25 0.06 16.33 1.43
CA PRO A 25 0.85 17.01 2.44
C PRO A 25 1.83 16.06 3.11
N THR A 26 3.09 16.48 3.29
CA THR A 26 4.16 15.62 3.81
C THR A 26 3.81 14.94 5.13
N TYR A 27 3.05 15.60 6.00
CA TYR A 27 2.61 15.03 7.28
C TYR A 27 1.70 13.80 7.12
N MET A 28 1.00 13.63 5.99
CA MET A 28 0.17 12.46 5.71
C MET A 28 0.94 11.32 5.04
N ASN A 29 2.18 11.54 4.56
CA ASN A 29 2.96 10.53 3.84
C ASN A 29 3.12 9.24 4.66
N ILE A 30 3.31 9.37 5.97
CA ILE A 30 3.44 8.23 6.88
C ILE A 30 2.17 7.39 6.90
N SER A 31 0.99 8.01 6.89
CA SER A 31 -0.29 7.29 6.88
C SER A 31 -0.46 6.49 5.60
N TYR A 32 -0.13 7.06 4.43
CA TYR A 32 -0.18 6.34 3.16
C TYR A 32 0.88 5.23 3.07
N LEU A 33 2.08 5.44 3.61
CA LEU A 33 3.10 4.40 3.71
C LEU A 33 2.63 3.23 4.61
N ASN A 34 2.01 3.53 5.74
CA ASN A 34 1.48 2.51 6.65
C ASN A 34 0.33 1.72 6.02
N PHE A 35 -0.60 2.40 5.34
CA PHE A 35 -1.60 1.73 4.53
C PHE A 35 -0.95 0.75 3.54
N SER A 36 0.01 1.22 2.76
CA SER A 36 0.69 0.40 1.78
C SER A 36 1.39 -0.81 2.42
N ARG A 37 2.11 -0.63 3.53
CA ARG A 37 2.73 -1.75 4.27
C ARG A 37 1.71 -2.78 4.76
N GLU A 38 0.54 -2.34 5.20
CA GLU A 38 -0.54 -3.23 5.65
C GLU A 38 -1.08 -4.07 4.48
N ILE A 39 -1.30 -3.44 3.31
CA ILE A 39 -1.67 -4.14 2.07
C ILE A 39 -0.59 -5.15 1.66
N ALA A 40 0.70 -4.78 1.77
CA ALA A 40 1.83 -5.67 1.53
C ALA A 40 1.77 -6.95 2.37
N GLY A 41 1.50 -6.77 3.66
CA GLY A 41 1.39 -7.86 4.62
C GLY A 41 0.26 -8.80 4.24
N LEU A 42 -0.90 -8.25 3.87
CA LEU A 42 -2.06 -9.06 3.46
C LEU A 42 -1.74 -9.94 2.23
N HIS A 43 -1.09 -9.38 1.21
CA HIS A 43 -0.71 -10.14 0.01
C HIS A 43 0.28 -11.30 0.29
N ARG A 44 1.02 -11.26 1.41
CA ARG A 44 1.93 -12.36 1.80
C ARG A 44 1.21 -13.51 2.50
N HIS A 45 0.07 -13.24 3.11
CA HIS A 45 -0.62 -14.19 4.00
C HIS A 45 -1.94 -14.70 3.43
N TYR A 46 -2.56 -13.96 2.51
CA TYR A 46 -3.90 -14.24 2.00
C TYR A 46 -3.95 -14.20 0.48
N SER A 47 -4.92 -14.92 -0.09
CA SER A 47 -5.21 -14.93 -1.53
C SER A 47 -6.72 -15.06 -1.77
N GLY A 48 -7.16 -14.86 -3.02
CA GLY A 48 -8.56 -15.03 -3.42
C GLY A 48 -9.53 -14.12 -2.65
N ASP A 49 -10.70 -14.67 -2.31
CA ASP A 49 -11.79 -13.92 -1.68
C ASP A 49 -11.45 -13.43 -0.26
N GLU A 50 -10.68 -14.21 0.50
CA GLU A 50 -10.24 -13.78 1.84
C GLU A 50 -9.35 -12.53 1.76
N LEU A 51 -8.43 -12.50 0.79
CA LEU A 51 -7.62 -11.32 0.54
C LEU A 51 -8.51 -10.12 0.19
N ASN A 52 -9.50 -10.30 -0.70
CA ASN A 52 -10.40 -9.22 -1.09
C ASN A 52 -11.17 -8.63 0.11
N GLN A 53 -11.75 -9.49 0.96
CA GLN A 53 -12.45 -9.04 2.17
C GLN A 53 -11.54 -8.25 3.12
N ARG A 54 -10.30 -8.73 3.32
CA ARG A 54 -9.32 -8.03 4.17
C ARG A 54 -8.88 -6.70 3.57
N LEU A 55 -8.65 -6.65 2.26
CA LEU A 55 -8.31 -5.40 1.56
C LEU A 55 -9.45 -4.37 1.68
N GLU A 56 -10.71 -4.80 1.62
CA GLU A 56 -11.87 -3.91 1.83
C GLU A 56 -11.91 -3.37 3.26
N SER A 57 -11.71 -4.21 4.27
CA SER A 57 -11.65 -3.81 5.67
C SER A 57 -10.52 -2.80 5.93
N VAL A 58 -9.31 -3.06 5.39
CA VAL A 58 -8.20 -2.11 5.48
C VAL A 58 -8.54 -0.81 4.76
N MET A 59 -9.12 -0.85 3.57
CA MET A 59 -9.55 0.37 2.88
C MET A 59 -10.55 1.18 3.73
N ALA A 60 -11.56 0.56 4.33
CA ALA A 60 -12.54 1.24 5.17
C ALA A 60 -11.88 1.95 6.36
N LYS A 61 -11.01 1.24 7.10
CA LYS A 61 -10.23 1.78 8.23
C LYS A 61 -9.45 3.04 7.85
N TRP A 62 -8.82 3.07 6.68
CA TRP A 62 -8.00 4.22 6.27
C TRP A 62 -8.82 5.36 5.66
N LEU A 63 -9.97 5.06 5.06
CA LEU A 63 -10.94 6.09 4.64
C LEU A 63 -11.56 6.83 5.84
N GLU A 64 -11.86 6.12 6.93
CA GLU A 64 -12.33 6.74 8.18
C GLU A 64 -11.31 7.73 8.76
N ARG A 65 -10.02 7.44 8.57
CA ARG A 65 -8.89 8.34 8.92
C ARG A 65 -8.70 9.51 7.96
N LYS A 66 -9.66 9.75 7.07
CA LYS A 66 -9.68 10.84 6.09
C LYS A 66 -8.56 10.77 5.05
N LEU A 67 -8.02 9.57 4.75
CA LEU A 67 -7.14 9.40 3.61
C LEU A 67 -7.95 9.42 2.31
N ASP A 68 -7.35 9.97 1.27
CA ASP A 68 -7.98 10.12 -0.03
C ASP A 68 -8.14 8.76 -0.73
N LYS A 69 -9.38 8.42 -1.06
CA LYS A 69 -9.74 7.15 -1.69
C LYS A 69 -9.03 6.93 -3.03
N THR A 70 -8.80 7.98 -3.80
CA THR A 70 -8.13 7.94 -5.10
C THR A 70 -6.66 7.55 -4.92
N ILE A 71 -5.98 8.13 -3.93
CA ILE A 71 -4.59 7.84 -3.61
C ILE A 71 -4.45 6.42 -3.04
N LEU A 72 -5.36 6.02 -2.15
CA LEU A 72 -5.43 4.64 -1.65
C LEU A 72 -5.65 3.62 -2.78
N GLY A 73 -6.52 3.94 -3.75
CA GLY A 73 -6.78 3.11 -4.92
C GLY A 73 -5.58 2.98 -5.86
N LYS A 74 -4.82 4.06 -6.07
CA LYS A 74 -3.55 4.04 -6.81
C LYS A 74 -2.52 3.15 -6.12
N ASN A 75 -2.41 3.27 -4.80
CA ASN A 75 -1.53 2.40 -4.01
C ASN A 75 -1.96 0.94 -4.13
N LYS A 76 -3.24 0.59 -3.96
CA LYS A 76 -3.75 -0.80 -4.09
C LYS A 76 -3.41 -1.45 -5.45
N LYS A 77 -3.43 -0.67 -6.54
CA LYS A 77 -3.17 -1.16 -7.91
C LYS A 77 -1.69 -1.14 -8.31
N SER A 78 -0.80 -0.60 -7.48
CA SER A 78 0.62 -0.55 -7.81
C SER A 78 1.16 -1.96 -8.06
N ARG A 79 1.81 -2.17 -9.21
CA ARG A 79 2.43 -3.46 -9.58
C ARG A 79 3.48 -3.93 -8.58
N ALA A 80 3.93 -3.05 -7.69
CA ALA A 80 4.82 -3.37 -6.57
C ALA A 80 4.23 -4.42 -5.60
N TRP A 81 2.93 -4.71 -5.68
CA TRP A 81 2.24 -5.73 -4.87
C TRP A 81 2.12 -7.10 -5.52
N THR A 82 2.28 -7.18 -6.83
CA THR A 82 2.20 -8.46 -7.55
C THR A 82 3.49 -9.23 -7.25
N PRO A 83 3.45 -10.36 -6.52
CA PRO A 83 4.58 -11.25 -6.53
C PRO A 83 4.74 -11.69 -7.99
N CYS A 84 5.90 -11.41 -8.59
CA CYS A 84 6.32 -12.11 -9.78
C CYS A 84 6.37 -13.59 -9.39
N PHE A 85 5.34 -14.33 -9.78
CA PHE A 85 5.38 -15.78 -9.83
C PHE A 85 6.35 -16.20 -10.94
#